data_AF-K0Z924-F1
#
_entry.id   AF-K0Z924-F1
#
_cell.length_a   1.000
_cell.length_b   1.000
_cell.length_c   1.000
_cell.angle_alpha   90.00
_cell.angle_beta   90.00
_cell.angle_gamma   90.00
#
_symmetry.space_group_name_H-M   'P 1'
#
loop_
_entity.id
_entity.type
_entity.pdbx_description
1 polymer ?
#
loop_
_entity_poly.entity_id
_entity_poly.type
_entity_poly.pdbx_seq_one_letter_code
_entity_poly.pdbx_strand_id
1 'polypeptide(L)'
;EQMEEGVQFAAKYGAKVYVAANMVMHEGNEAGAGEWFRKLRDIGIAAVIVSDPALIMIAATEAPGLEIHLSTQASATNYETLEFWKELGLTRVVLAREVSMEELAEIRKRTDVEIEAFVHGAMCISYSGRCTLSNHMSMRDANRGGCSQSCRWKYDLYDMPFGQERKSLKGEIPEEFSMSAVDMSMIDHIPDMIENGVDSLK
;
A
#
# COMPACT_ATOMS: atom_id res chain seq x y z
N GLU A 1 13.36 -2.80 -20.81
CA GLU A 1 14.06 -1.55 -21.13
C GLU A 1 14.11 -0.64 -19.92
N GLN A 2 13.11 0.21 -19.63
CA GLN A 2 13.21 1.18 -18.51
C GLN A 2 13.49 0.57 -17.12
N MET A 3 12.88 -0.56 -16.76
CA MET A 3 13.16 -1.22 -15.46
C MET A 3 14.60 -1.73 -15.36
N GLU A 4 15.12 -2.29 -16.46
CA GLU A 4 16.47 -2.85 -16.51
C GLU A 4 17.52 -1.75 -16.44
N GLU A 5 17.33 -0.65 -17.16
CA GLU A 5 18.15 0.56 -17.04
C GLU A 5 18.13 1.10 -15.59
N GLY A 6 16.95 1.10 -14.95
CA GLY A 6 16.78 1.50 -13.56
C GLY A 6 17.57 0.62 -12.58
N VAL A 7 17.53 -0.71 -12.76
CA VAL A 7 18.34 -1.64 -11.95
C VAL A 7 19.82 -1.42 -12.18
N GLN A 8 20.27 -1.31 -13.43
CA GLN A 8 21.67 -1.07 -13.75
C GLN A 8 22.17 0.27 -13.18
N PHE A 9 21.33 1.30 -13.19
CA PHE A 9 21.63 2.57 -12.56
C PHE A 9 21.77 2.42 -11.04
N ALA A 10 20.76 1.84 -10.36
CA ALA A 10 20.76 1.66 -8.91
C ALA A 10 21.95 0.81 -8.43
N ALA A 11 22.31 -0.24 -9.18
CA ALA A 11 23.44 -1.12 -8.88
C ALA A 11 24.78 -0.37 -8.81
N LYS A 12 24.98 0.68 -9.64
CA LYS A 12 26.20 1.52 -9.59
C LYS A 12 26.39 2.25 -8.26
N TYR A 13 25.30 2.41 -7.50
CA TYR A 13 25.27 3.08 -6.20
C TYR A 13 25.02 2.11 -5.03
N GLY A 14 25.00 0.80 -5.29
CA GLY A 14 24.69 -0.20 -4.26
C GLY A 14 23.24 -0.16 -3.76
N ALA A 15 22.33 0.47 -4.52
CA ALA A 15 20.91 0.57 -4.18
C ALA A 15 20.12 -0.64 -4.70
N LYS A 16 19.12 -1.07 -3.93
CA LYS A 16 18.15 -2.10 -4.33
C LYS A 16 16.96 -1.45 -5.06
N VAL A 17 16.38 -2.16 -6.02
CA VAL A 17 15.15 -1.75 -6.69
C VAL A 17 14.02 -2.70 -6.32
N TYR A 18 12.89 -2.14 -5.92
CA TYR A 18 11.67 -2.87 -5.58
C TYR A 18 10.55 -2.52 -6.56
N VAL A 19 9.69 -3.49 -6.89
CA VAL A 19 8.56 -3.29 -7.80
C VAL A 19 7.25 -3.53 -7.07
N ALA A 20 6.33 -2.57 -7.10
CA ALA A 20 4.97 -2.77 -6.61
C ALA A 20 4.12 -3.51 -7.65
N ALA A 21 3.56 -4.65 -7.26
CA ALA A 21 2.63 -5.48 -8.03
C ALA A 21 1.42 -5.83 -7.15
N ASN A 22 0.82 -4.80 -6.57
CA ASN A 22 -0.11 -4.86 -5.45
C ASN A 22 -1.58 -4.64 -5.84
N MET A 23 -1.95 -4.93 -7.09
CA MET A 23 -3.36 -4.99 -7.44
C MET A 23 -4.02 -6.21 -6.77
N VAL A 24 -5.28 -6.06 -6.38
CA VAL A 24 -6.18 -7.18 -6.11
C VAL A 24 -6.60 -7.76 -7.45
N MET A 25 -6.43 -9.06 -7.65
CA MET A 25 -6.73 -9.67 -8.94
C MET A 25 -8.21 -9.94 -9.13
N HIS A 26 -8.64 -9.85 -10.39
CA HIS A 26 -9.85 -10.49 -10.88
C HIS A 26 -9.48 -11.66 -11.78
N GLU A 27 -10.45 -12.54 -12.05
CA GLU A 27 -10.28 -13.67 -12.97
C GLU A 27 -9.64 -13.25 -14.30
N GLY A 28 -8.63 -14.00 -14.74
CA GLY A 28 -7.85 -13.74 -15.95
C GLY A 28 -6.71 -12.73 -15.77
N ASN A 29 -6.53 -12.12 -14.59
CA ASN A 29 -5.41 -11.20 -14.33
C ASN A 29 -4.09 -11.94 -14.06
N GLU A 30 -4.14 -13.23 -13.76
CA GLU A 30 -2.98 -14.11 -13.59
C GLU A 30 -2.23 -14.41 -14.90
N ALA A 31 -2.89 -14.23 -16.04
CA ALA A 31 -2.33 -14.55 -17.35
C ALA A 31 -1.04 -13.75 -17.60
N GLY A 32 0.08 -14.46 -17.76
CA GLY A 32 1.41 -13.87 -18.00
C GLY A 32 2.15 -13.40 -16.75
N ALA A 33 1.55 -13.46 -15.56
CA ALA A 33 2.18 -13.01 -14.31
C ALA A 33 3.47 -13.79 -13.99
N GLY A 34 3.49 -15.11 -14.22
CA GLY A 34 4.67 -15.94 -13.98
C GLY A 34 5.88 -15.57 -14.85
N GLU A 35 5.66 -15.34 -16.15
CA GLU A 35 6.70 -14.87 -17.07
C GLU A 35 7.21 -13.48 -16.65
N TRP A 36 6.29 -12.61 -16.25
CA TRP A 36 6.64 -11.28 -15.78
C TRP A 36 7.50 -11.30 -14.51
N PHE A 37 7.16 -12.12 -13.51
CA PHE A 37 7.97 -12.27 -12.30
C PHE A 37 9.35 -12.88 -12.59
N ARG A 38 9.45 -13.87 -13.48
CA ARG A 38 10.76 -14.38 -13.95
C ARG A 38 11.61 -13.27 -14.53
N LYS A 39 11.02 -12.44 -15.39
CA LYS A 39 11.72 -11.30 -15.98
C LYS A 39 12.20 -10.32 -14.91
N LEU A 40 11.39 -10.00 -13.90
CA LEU A 40 11.80 -9.11 -12.81
C LEU A 40 12.99 -9.68 -12.01
N ARG A 41 12.95 -10.97 -11.70
CA ARG A 41 14.07 -11.67 -11.08
C ARG A 41 15.32 -11.59 -11.95
N ASP A 42 15.20 -11.90 -13.24
CA ASP A 42 16.33 -12.02 -14.16
C ASP A 42 17.02 -10.67 -14.43
N ILE A 43 16.27 -9.56 -14.41
CA ILE A 43 16.86 -8.20 -14.53
C ILE A 43 17.45 -7.68 -13.21
N GLY A 44 17.30 -8.41 -12.10
CA GLY A 44 17.87 -8.04 -10.80
C GLY A 44 17.00 -7.15 -9.92
N ILE A 45 15.67 -7.21 -10.05
CA ILE A 45 14.78 -6.64 -9.03
C ILE A 45 15.00 -7.39 -7.71
N ALA A 46 15.19 -6.65 -6.63
CA ALA A 46 15.50 -7.23 -5.32
C ALA A 46 14.27 -7.82 -4.66
N ALA A 47 13.12 -7.15 -4.75
CA ALA A 47 11.86 -7.63 -4.18
C ALA A 47 10.64 -7.10 -4.95
N VAL A 48 9.54 -7.85 -4.89
CA VAL A 48 8.21 -7.40 -5.32
C VAL A 48 7.30 -7.15 -4.12
N ILE A 49 6.47 -6.12 -4.21
CA ILE A 49 5.52 -5.72 -3.16
C ILE A 49 4.12 -6.11 -3.63
N VAL A 50 3.54 -7.16 -3.06
CA VAL A 50 2.34 -7.84 -3.57
C VAL A 50 1.28 -7.94 -2.48
N SER A 51 0.00 -7.85 -2.83
CA SER A 51 -1.12 -8.03 -1.87
C SER A 51 -2.00 -9.24 -2.16
N ASP A 52 -2.11 -9.65 -3.42
CA ASP A 52 -3.02 -10.72 -3.82
C ASP A 52 -2.41 -12.09 -3.54
N PRO A 53 -3.11 -13.00 -2.82
CA PRO A 53 -2.58 -14.32 -2.51
C PRO A 53 -2.20 -15.15 -3.75
N ALA A 54 -2.96 -15.05 -4.85
CA ALA A 54 -2.64 -15.80 -6.06
C ALA A 54 -1.37 -15.26 -6.72
N LEU A 55 -1.17 -13.94 -6.77
CA LEU A 55 0.08 -13.35 -7.26
C LEU A 55 1.28 -13.71 -6.40
N ILE A 56 1.11 -13.75 -5.08
CA ILE A 56 2.15 -14.17 -4.13
C ILE A 56 2.58 -15.61 -4.46
N MET A 57 1.62 -16.52 -4.63
CA MET A 57 1.90 -17.91 -4.98
C MET A 57 2.60 -18.02 -6.34
N ILE A 58 2.11 -17.31 -7.36
CA ILE A 58 2.72 -17.30 -8.69
C ILE A 58 4.16 -16.79 -8.63
N ALA A 59 4.42 -15.69 -7.92
CA ALA A 59 5.78 -15.15 -7.78
C ALA A 59 6.70 -16.15 -7.08
N ALA A 60 6.24 -16.76 -5.98
CA ALA A 60 7.01 -17.73 -5.21
C ALA A 60 7.35 -18.99 -6.04
N THR A 61 6.42 -19.47 -6.86
CA THR A 61 6.63 -20.69 -7.66
C THR A 61 7.39 -20.44 -8.96
N GLU A 62 7.06 -19.36 -9.67
CA GLU A 62 7.58 -19.12 -11.02
C GLU A 62 8.90 -18.35 -11.03
N ALA A 63 9.18 -17.55 -9.99
CA ALA A 63 10.37 -16.73 -9.86
C ALA A 63 11.13 -16.99 -8.53
N PRO A 64 11.54 -18.25 -8.25
CA PRO A 64 12.27 -18.57 -7.03
C PRO A 64 13.53 -17.70 -6.89
N GLY A 65 13.76 -17.19 -5.68
CA GLY A 65 14.85 -16.28 -5.35
C GLY A 65 14.50 -14.78 -5.44
N LEU A 66 13.34 -14.41 -6.00
CA LEU A 66 12.82 -13.04 -5.92
C LEU A 66 12.13 -12.85 -4.56
N GLU A 67 12.59 -11.89 -3.75
CA GLU A 67 11.97 -11.61 -2.44
C GLU A 67 10.55 -11.06 -2.63
N ILE A 68 9.64 -11.45 -1.74
CA ILE A 68 8.24 -11.01 -1.76
C ILE A 68 7.96 -10.28 -0.45
N HIS A 69 7.58 -9.01 -0.58
CA HIS A 69 7.13 -8.17 0.51
C HIS A 69 5.60 -8.04 0.44
N LEU A 70 4.94 -8.08 1.60
CA LEU A 70 3.50 -7.88 1.65
C LEU A 70 3.18 -6.40 1.48
N SER A 71 2.33 -6.06 0.53
CA SER A 71 1.80 -4.71 0.34
C SER A 71 0.84 -4.34 1.46
N THR A 72 0.84 -3.06 1.86
CA THR A 72 -0.15 -2.48 2.79
C THR A 72 -1.59 -2.75 2.33
N GLN A 73 -1.84 -2.90 1.02
CA GLN A 73 -3.18 -3.26 0.49
C GLN A 73 -3.70 -4.62 0.96
N ALA A 74 -2.84 -5.48 1.52
CA ALA A 74 -3.25 -6.72 2.20
C ALA A 74 -3.84 -6.49 3.60
N SER A 75 -3.74 -5.27 4.14
CA SER A 75 -4.34 -4.87 5.41
C SER A 75 -3.83 -5.66 6.64
N ALA A 76 -2.53 -5.89 6.71
CA ALA A 76 -1.92 -6.57 7.86
C ALA A 76 -1.85 -5.66 9.10
N THR A 77 -2.60 -6.00 10.14
CA THR A 77 -2.77 -5.19 11.36
C THR A 77 -2.44 -5.91 12.66
N ASN A 78 -2.08 -7.19 12.62
CA ASN A 78 -1.79 -8.00 13.80
C ASN A 78 -0.64 -8.98 13.52
N TYR A 79 0.02 -9.45 14.59
CA TYR A 79 1.19 -10.30 14.46
C TYR A 79 0.86 -11.68 13.88
N GLU A 80 -0.33 -12.23 14.13
CA GLU A 80 -0.75 -13.53 13.56
C GLU A 80 -0.82 -13.46 12.04
N THR A 81 -1.25 -12.33 11.48
CA THR A 81 -1.23 -12.09 10.03
C THR A 81 0.20 -11.99 9.51
N LEU A 82 1.11 -11.31 10.24
CA LEU A 82 2.52 -11.24 9.86
C LEU A 82 3.17 -12.64 9.83
N GLU A 83 2.95 -13.45 10.88
CA GLU A 83 3.46 -14.81 10.96
C GLU A 83 2.86 -15.73 9.89
N PHE A 84 1.56 -15.60 9.57
CA PHE A 84 0.95 -16.33 8.46
C PHE A 84 1.69 -16.07 7.13
N TRP A 85 2.00 -14.81 6.83
CA TRP A 85 2.73 -14.47 5.61
C TRP A 85 4.19 -14.91 5.66
N LYS A 86 4.81 -14.89 6.84
CA LYS A 86 6.16 -15.43 7.06
C LYS A 86 6.22 -16.93 6.77
N GLU A 87 5.22 -17.71 7.20
CA GLU A 87 5.11 -19.15 6.90
C GLU A 87 5.01 -19.42 5.39
N LEU A 88 4.44 -18.49 4.64
CA LEU A 88 4.40 -18.52 3.17
C LEU A 88 5.67 -17.98 2.48
N GLY A 89 6.69 -17.61 3.26
CA GLY A 89 8.02 -17.22 2.77
C GLY A 89 8.20 -15.73 2.51
N LEU A 90 7.26 -14.87 2.93
CA LEU A 90 7.44 -13.41 2.82
C LEU A 90 8.42 -12.93 3.90
N THR A 91 9.34 -12.05 3.50
CA THR A 91 10.43 -11.58 4.36
C THR A 91 10.11 -10.26 5.06
N ARG A 92 9.18 -9.47 4.48
CA ARG A 92 8.81 -8.15 4.95
C ARG A 92 7.32 -7.90 4.80
N VAL A 93 6.74 -7.17 5.76
CA VAL A 93 5.37 -6.69 5.70
C VAL A 93 5.34 -5.18 5.71
N VAL A 94 4.74 -4.57 4.68
CA VAL A 94 4.37 -3.16 4.71
C VAL A 94 3.09 -3.05 5.54
N LEU A 95 3.24 -2.52 6.75
CA LEU A 95 2.17 -2.48 7.74
C LEU A 95 0.98 -1.65 7.26
N ALA A 96 -0.22 -2.03 7.70
CA ALA A 96 -1.41 -1.22 7.48
C ALA A 96 -1.27 0.15 8.17
N ARG A 97 -1.81 1.20 7.53
CA ARG A 97 -1.68 2.59 8.01
C ARG A 97 -2.61 2.91 9.19
N GLU A 98 -3.53 1.99 9.46
CA GLU A 98 -4.47 2.06 10.57
C GLU A 98 -3.88 1.56 11.90
N VAL A 99 -2.69 0.94 11.87
CA VAL A 99 -2.01 0.44 13.07
C VAL A 99 -1.41 1.59 13.86
N SER A 100 -1.77 1.69 15.13
CA SER A 100 -1.22 2.67 16.07
C SER A 100 0.20 2.31 16.53
N MET A 101 0.94 3.28 17.08
CA MET A 101 2.27 3.04 17.65
C MET A 101 2.22 2.03 18.82
N GLU A 102 1.15 2.06 19.62
CA GLU A 102 0.93 1.11 20.72
C GLU A 102 0.72 -0.32 20.20
N GLU A 103 -0.10 -0.49 19.17
CA GLU A 103 -0.30 -1.79 18.51
C GLU A 103 0.99 -2.29 17.85
N LEU A 104 1.74 -1.41 17.18
CA LEU A 104 3.05 -1.74 16.60
C LEU A 104 4.01 -2.28 17.67
N ALA A 105 4.09 -1.63 18.84
CA ALA A 105 4.93 -2.09 19.94
C ALA A 105 4.53 -3.49 20.42
N GLU A 106 3.23 -3.80 20.47
CA GLU A 106 2.73 -5.14 20.83
C GLU A 106 3.00 -6.18 19.74
N ILE A 107 2.85 -5.81 18.47
CA ILE A 107 3.16 -6.67 17.33
C ILE A 107 4.64 -7.05 17.35
N ARG A 108 5.53 -6.06 17.48
CA ARG A 108 6.99 -6.26 17.44
C ARG A 108 7.47 -7.24 18.51
N LYS A 109 6.84 -7.29 19.68
CA LYS A 109 7.17 -8.24 20.77
C LYS A 109 6.93 -9.71 20.39
N ARG A 110 6.13 -9.99 19.36
CA ARG A 110 5.61 -11.33 19.05
C ARG A 110 6.07 -11.89 17.70
N THR A 111 6.78 -11.09 16.91
CA THR A 111 7.28 -11.46 15.58
C THR A 111 8.68 -10.90 15.39
N ASP A 112 9.47 -11.51 14.51
CA ASP A 112 10.77 -11.04 13.99
C ASP A 112 10.69 -10.65 12.49
N VAL A 113 9.49 -10.71 11.88
CA VAL A 113 9.26 -10.28 10.49
C VAL A 113 9.70 -8.83 10.31
N GLU A 114 10.30 -8.51 9.17
CA GLU A 114 10.71 -7.14 8.85
C GLU A 114 9.46 -6.26 8.65
N ILE A 115 9.36 -5.16 9.40
CA ILE A 115 8.23 -4.23 9.34
C ILE A 115 8.63 -2.99 8.55
N GLU A 116 7.92 -2.72 7.45
CA GLU A 116 8.00 -1.45 6.71
C GLU A 116 6.78 -0.58 7.02
N ALA A 117 6.97 0.69 7.33
CA ALA A 117 5.89 1.62 7.65
C ALA A 117 5.99 2.90 6.83
N PHE A 118 4.82 3.45 6.47
CA PHE A 118 4.74 4.74 5.77
C PHE A 118 5.09 5.87 6.75
N VAL A 119 6.00 6.74 6.33
CA VAL A 119 6.35 7.97 7.05
C VAL A 119 5.84 9.22 6.35
N HIS A 120 5.63 9.15 5.03
CA HIS A 120 5.20 10.32 4.27
C HIS A 120 4.26 9.95 3.10
N GLY A 121 3.42 10.90 2.70
CA GLY A 121 2.63 10.85 1.47
C GLY A 121 1.13 10.75 1.68
N ALA A 122 0.41 10.37 0.63
CA ALA A 122 -1.05 10.46 0.63
C ALA A 122 -1.68 9.45 1.61
N MET A 123 -2.22 9.93 2.73
CA MET A 123 -3.03 9.12 3.64
C MET A 123 -4.39 8.84 2.99
N CYS A 124 -4.69 7.56 2.76
CA CYS A 124 -5.95 7.18 2.14
C CYS A 124 -7.07 7.21 3.19
N ILE A 125 -8.24 7.75 2.84
CA ILE A 125 -9.44 7.59 3.66
C ILE A 125 -10.01 6.16 3.58
N SER A 126 -9.69 5.43 2.50
CA SER A 126 -10.08 4.04 2.35
C SER A 126 -9.08 3.12 3.04
N TYR A 127 -9.61 2.08 3.67
CA TYR A 127 -8.82 1.12 4.44
C TYR A 127 -7.69 0.53 3.59
N SER A 128 -6.46 0.86 3.95
CA SER A 128 -5.23 0.44 3.28
C SER A 128 -5.24 0.64 1.75
N GLY A 129 -5.90 1.69 1.24
CA GLY A 129 -5.91 2.03 -0.19
C GLY A 129 -6.95 1.32 -1.05
N ARG A 130 -7.86 0.53 -0.47
CA ARG A 130 -8.96 -0.15 -1.19
C ARG A 130 -10.10 0.83 -1.53
N CYS A 131 -9.82 1.76 -2.44
CA CYS A 131 -10.69 2.89 -2.77
C CYS A 131 -11.58 2.58 -3.99
N THR A 132 -12.90 2.60 -3.80
CA THR A 132 -13.89 2.54 -4.90
C THR A 132 -14.29 3.94 -5.40
N LEU A 133 -14.01 4.97 -4.61
CA LEU A 133 -14.41 6.35 -4.88
C LEU A 133 -13.75 6.90 -6.14
N SER A 134 -12.45 6.62 -6.34
CA SER A 134 -11.71 7.03 -7.55
C SER A 134 -12.36 6.49 -8.81
N ASN A 135 -12.71 5.20 -8.82
CA ASN A 135 -13.34 4.53 -9.95
C ASN A 135 -14.70 5.17 -10.25
N HIS A 136 -15.51 5.37 -9.21
CA HIS A 136 -16.84 5.94 -9.35
C HIS A 136 -16.83 7.40 -9.84
N MET A 137 -15.96 8.23 -9.28
CA MET A 137 -15.97 9.68 -9.53
C MET A 137 -15.18 10.09 -10.76
N SER A 138 -14.14 9.35 -11.13
CA SER A 138 -13.18 9.75 -12.16
C SER A 138 -12.89 8.68 -13.20
N MET A 139 -13.52 7.50 -13.11
CA MET A 139 -13.25 6.34 -13.98
C MET A 139 -11.78 5.90 -13.97
N ARG A 140 -11.03 6.25 -12.92
CA ARG A 140 -9.63 5.83 -12.75
C ARG A 140 -9.53 4.76 -11.67
N ASP A 141 -9.04 3.59 -12.07
CA ASP A 141 -9.00 2.40 -11.22
C ASP A 141 -7.91 2.47 -10.15
N ALA A 142 -8.28 2.80 -8.91
CA ALA A 142 -7.32 2.90 -7.80
C ALA A 142 -6.62 1.56 -7.50
N ASN A 143 -7.28 0.42 -7.76
CA ASN A 143 -6.69 -0.91 -7.59
C ASN A 143 -5.51 -1.15 -8.55
N ARG A 144 -5.48 -0.44 -9.68
CA ARG A 144 -4.42 -0.51 -10.70
C ARG A 144 -3.52 0.73 -10.70
N GLY A 145 -3.38 1.40 -9.55
CA GLY A 145 -2.56 2.61 -9.42
C GLY A 145 -3.22 3.89 -9.96
N GLY A 146 -4.49 3.84 -10.34
CA GLY A 146 -5.25 4.94 -10.90
C GLY A 146 -5.83 5.91 -9.88
N CYS A 147 -5.35 5.97 -8.64
CA CYS A 147 -5.93 6.87 -7.62
C CYS A 147 -5.96 8.32 -8.11
N SER A 148 -7.16 8.89 -8.22
CA SER A 148 -7.38 10.30 -8.60
C SER A 148 -7.35 11.27 -7.42
N GLN A 149 -7.10 10.75 -6.22
CA GLN A 149 -7.18 11.48 -4.96
C GLN A 149 -8.52 12.21 -4.79
N SER A 150 -9.62 11.57 -5.19
CA SER A 150 -10.95 12.17 -5.10
C SER A 150 -11.31 12.60 -3.67
N CYS A 151 -10.81 11.89 -2.64
CA CYS A 151 -10.98 12.28 -1.25
C CYS A 151 -10.42 13.68 -0.88
N ARG A 152 -9.54 14.25 -1.72
CA ARG A 152 -8.98 15.61 -1.56
C ARG A 152 -9.76 16.68 -2.30
N TRP A 153 -10.73 16.28 -3.11
CA TRP A 153 -11.56 17.25 -3.82
C TRP A 153 -12.41 18.03 -2.82
N LYS A 154 -12.98 19.13 -3.32
CA LYS A 154 -13.86 19.99 -2.56
C LYS A 154 -15.29 19.53 -2.75
N TYR A 155 -15.99 19.35 -1.64
CA TYR A 155 -17.34 18.80 -1.60
C TYR A 155 -18.29 19.76 -0.89
N ASP A 156 -19.48 19.91 -1.46
CA ASP A 156 -20.61 20.50 -0.76
C ASP A 156 -21.24 19.48 0.20
N LEU A 157 -21.60 19.93 1.40
CA LEU A 157 -22.37 19.13 2.34
C LEU A 157 -23.86 19.44 2.19
N TYR A 158 -24.66 18.37 2.02
CA TYR A 158 -26.11 18.45 1.90
C TYR A 158 -26.75 17.73 3.09
N ASP A 159 -27.73 18.38 3.71
CA ASP A 159 -28.64 17.71 4.63
C ASP A 159 -29.64 16.88 3.81
N MET A 160 -29.68 15.59 4.10
CA MET A 160 -30.54 14.63 3.43
C MET A 160 -31.36 13.90 4.50
N PRO A 161 -32.62 14.28 4.76
CA PRO A 161 -33.55 13.33 5.34
C PRO A 161 -33.65 12.16 4.34
N PHE A 162 -33.67 10.91 4.83
CA PHE A 162 -33.80 9.71 4.00
C PHE A 162 -34.84 9.92 2.87
N GLY A 163 -34.38 10.18 1.64
CA GLY A 163 -35.25 10.43 0.50
C GLY A 163 -35.11 11.81 -0.17
N GLN A 164 -34.44 11.81 -1.33
CA GLN A 164 -34.66 12.63 -2.52
C GLN A 164 -34.47 14.17 -2.50
N GLU A 165 -34.49 14.87 -1.37
CA GLU A 165 -34.28 16.34 -1.38
C GLU A 165 -32.86 16.75 -0.97
N ARG A 166 -32.10 17.35 -1.90
CA ARG A 166 -30.81 17.99 -1.61
C ARG A 166 -31.03 19.39 -1.03
N LYS A 167 -30.90 19.55 0.28
CA LYS A 167 -30.85 20.88 0.92
C LYS A 167 -29.40 21.21 1.28
N SER A 168 -28.83 22.21 0.63
CA SER A 168 -27.52 22.75 1.02
C SER A 168 -27.63 23.36 2.43
N LEU A 169 -26.76 22.93 3.34
CA LEU A 169 -26.65 23.50 4.69
C LEU A 169 -26.13 24.95 4.57
N LYS A 170 -27.01 25.96 4.49
CA LYS A 170 -26.56 27.36 4.43
C LYS A 170 -26.42 28.00 5.81
N GLY A 171 -25.15 28.19 6.20
CA GLY A 171 -24.57 29.21 7.08
C GLY A 171 -23.22 29.66 6.50
N GLU A 172 -22.42 30.50 7.18
CA GLU A 172 -21.03 30.80 6.77
C GLU A 172 -20.22 29.50 6.76
N ILE A 173 -19.82 29.04 5.58
CA ILE A 173 -18.88 27.92 5.41
C ILE A 173 -17.49 28.58 5.25
N PRO A 174 -16.59 28.53 6.24
CA PRO A 174 -15.29 29.19 6.12
C PRO A 174 -14.40 28.52 5.06
N GLU A 175 -14.58 27.21 4.80
CA GLU A 175 -13.87 26.44 3.76
C GLU A 175 -14.71 25.25 3.24
N GLU A 176 -14.62 24.95 1.95
CA GLU A 176 -15.23 23.75 1.33
C GLU A 176 -14.67 22.45 1.95
N PHE A 177 -15.57 21.53 2.29
CA PHE A 177 -15.24 20.26 2.96
C PHE A 177 -14.37 19.36 2.08
N SER A 178 -13.40 18.70 2.70
CA SER A 178 -12.56 17.68 2.07
C SER A 178 -12.48 16.46 2.99
N MET A 179 -12.52 15.26 2.42
CA MET A 179 -12.55 14.01 3.21
C MET A 179 -11.17 13.67 3.79
N SER A 180 -10.09 14.06 3.12
CA SER A 180 -8.72 13.92 3.59
C SER A 180 -7.92 15.08 3.03
N ALA A 181 -7.52 16.04 3.87
CA ALA A 181 -7.04 17.34 3.38
C ALA A 181 -5.52 17.45 3.22
N VAL A 182 -4.72 16.59 3.87
CA VAL A 182 -3.25 16.73 3.94
C VAL A 182 -2.53 15.40 3.77
N ASP A 183 -1.28 15.48 3.31
CA ASP A 183 -0.35 14.36 3.34
C ASP A 183 0.02 14.00 4.78
N MET A 184 0.29 12.71 4.99
CA MET A 184 0.94 12.23 6.18
C MET A 184 2.38 12.75 6.18
N SER A 185 2.82 13.26 7.34
CA SER A 185 4.22 13.56 7.62
C SER A 185 4.52 13.10 9.04
N MET A 186 5.29 12.01 9.15
CA MET A 186 5.71 11.40 10.41
C MET A 186 7.19 11.70 10.71
N ILE A 187 7.76 12.74 10.10
CA ILE A 187 9.20 13.05 10.22
C ILE A 187 9.65 13.22 11.67
N ASP A 188 8.84 13.91 12.49
CA ASP A 188 9.13 14.14 13.90
C ASP A 188 8.94 12.87 14.76
N HIS A 189 8.28 11.85 14.21
CA HIS A 189 7.99 10.56 14.86
C HIS A 189 8.90 9.42 14.39
N ILE A 190 9.85 9.68 13.48
CA ILE A 190 10.82 8.66 13.04
C ILE A 190 11.55 8.00 14.22
N PRO A 191 12.03 8.74 15.26
CA PRO A 191 12.64 8.11 16.42
C PRO A 191 11.70 7.10 17.10
N ASP A 192 10.44 7.49 17.34
CA ASP A 192 9.43 6.62 17.95
C ASP A 192 9.21 5.36 17.10
N MET A 193 9.13 5.50 15.77
CA MET A 193 8.93 4.36 14.86
C MET A 193 10.09 3.36 14.92
N ILE A 194 11.33 3.85 14.94
CA ILE A 194 12.52 2.99 15.06
C ILE A 194 12.54 2.30 16.42
N GLU A 195 12.26 3.02 17.50
CA GLU A 195 12.22 2.48 18.87
C GLU A 195 11.14 1.40 19.04
N ASN A 196 10.02 1.54 18.35
CA ASN A 196 8.93 0.55 18.34
C ASN A 196 9.14 -0.59 17.33
N GLY A 197 10.29 -0.61 16.63
CA GLY A 197 10.74 -1.74 15.84
C GLY A 197 10.31 -1.75 14.37
N VAL A 198 10.12 -0.57 13.77
CA VAL A 198 10.07 -0.42 12.31
C VAL A 198 11.49 -0.59 11.73
N ASP A 199 11.62 -1.47 10.75
CA ASP A 199 12.89 -1.79 10.10
C ASP A 199 13.12 -0.98 8.81
N SER A 200 12.04 -0.58 8.13
CA SER A 200 12.08 0.17 6.86
C SER A 200 11.06 1.30 6.84
N LEU A 201 11.48 2.49 6.39
CA LEU A 201 10.63 3.67 6.28
C LEU A 201 10.27 3.93 4.82
N LYS A 202 9.00 4.21 4.55
CA LYS A 202 8.45 4.38 3.20
C LYS A 202 7.81 5.74 2.95
#